data_AF-A0A328TRE1-F1
#
_entry.id   AF-A0A328TRE1-F1
#
_cell.length_a   1.000
_cell.length_b   1.000
_cell.length_c   1.000
_cell.angle_alpha   90.00
_cell.angle_beta   90.00
_cell.angle_gamma   90.00
#
_symmetry.space_group_name_H-M   'P 1'
#
loop_
_entity.id
_entity.type
_entity.pdbx_description
1 polymer ?
#
loop_
_entity_poly.entity_id
_entity_poly.type
_entity_poly.pdbx_seq_one_letter_code
_entity_poly.pdbx_strand_id
1 'polypeptide(L)' 'MFRGATLVNLDSKGRLAVPTRYRETLIEESQGQMVCTIDLHQPCLLLYTLPE' A
#
# COMPACT_ATOMS: atom_id res chain seq x y z
N MET A 1 7.35 -5.30 -8.46
CA MET A 1 7.76 -5.86 -7.15
C MET A 1 7.96 -4.74 -6.13
N PHE A 2 7.23 -4.78 -5.02
CA PHE A 2 7.35 -3.81 -3.92
C PHE A 2 8.57 -4.14 -3.04
N ARG A 3 9.51 -3.20 -2.87
CA ARG A 3 10.71 -3.42 -2.06
C ARG A 3 11.23 -2.14 -1.41
N GLY A 4 11.77 -2.29 -0.21
CA GLY A 4 12.43 -1.23 0.55
C GLY A 4 11.51 -0.57 1.57
N ALA A 5 12.10 0.22 2.45
CA ALA A 5 11.39 0.99 3.46
C ALA A 5 11.16 2.43 2.98
N THR A 6 10.01 3.01 3.31
CA THR A 6 9.74 4.43 3.04
C THR A 6 8.98 5.01 4.19
N LEU A 7 9.55 6.05 4.79
CA LEU A 7 8.87 6.83 5.79
C LEU A 7 7.74 7.60 5.12
N VAL A 8 6.53 7.44 5.62
CA VAL A 8 5.34 8.18 5.19
C VAL A 8 4.68 8.81 6.41
N ASN A 9 4.03 9.94 6.21
CA ASN A 9 3.21 10.57 7.23
C ASN A 9 1.74 10.23 6.97
N LEU A 10 0.98 10.13 8.06
CA LEU A 10 -0.47 10.11 8.01
C LEU A 10 -1.00 11.53 8.13
N ASP A 11 -2.00 11.85 7.32
CA ASP A 11 -2.76 13.07 7.54
C ASP A 11 -3.74 12.92 8.73
N SER A 12 -4.44 14.01 9.06
CA SER A 12 -5.41 14.04 10.16
C SER A 12 -6.61 13.10 10.00
N LYS A 13 -6.78 12.49 8.82
CA LYS A 13 -7.83 11.52 8.51
C LYS A 13 -7.29 10.10 8.42
N GLY A 14 -6.03 9.87 8.78
CA GLY A 14 -5.38 8.56 8.70
C GLY A 14 -5.08 8.11 7.27
N ARG A 15 -5.04 9.02 6.29
CA ARG A 15 -4.66 8.70 4.91
C ARG A 15 -3.15 8.86 4.75
N LEU A 16 -2.55 8.00 3.92
CA LEU A 16 -1.18 8.15 3.44
C LEU A 16 -1.17 8.42 1.94
N ALA A 17 -0.18 9.18 1.48
CA ALA A 17 0.11 9.28 0.06
C ALA A 17 0.98 8.09 -0.36
N VAL A 18 0.54 7.34 -1.37
CA VAL A 18 1.35 6.27 -1.94
C VAL A 18 2.61 6.87 -2.59
N PRO A 19 3.82 6.37 -2.26
CA PRO A 19 5.06 6.81 -2.87
C PRO A 19 5.02 6.71 -4.40
N THR A 20 5.48 7.75 -5.10
CA THR A 20 5.36 7.87 -6.56
C THR A 20 5.87 6.65 -7.34
N ARG A 21 6.97 6.04 -6.87
CA ARG A 21 7.58 4.86 -7.51
C ARG A 21 6.69 3.62 -7.59
N TYR A 22 5.60 3.58 -6.83
CA TYR A 22 4.68 2.44 -6.82
C TYR A 22 3.37 2.71 -7.54
N ARG A 23 3.07 3.96 -7.91
CA ARG A 23 1.75 4.33 -8.43
C ARG A 23 1.45 3.68 -9.77
N GLU A 24 2.42 3.66 -10.68
CA GLU A 24 2.26 3.07 -12.02
C GLU A 24 1.97 1.57 -11.92
N THR A 25 2.79 0.82 -11.18
CA THR A 25 2.56 -0.62 -10.94
C THR A 25 1.20 -0.90 -10.30
N LEU A 26 0.77 -0.11 -9.32
CA LEU A 26 -0.54 -0.30 -8.68
C LEU A 26 -1.71 -0.03 -9.63
N ILE A 27 -1.57 0.94 -10.54
CA ILE A 27 -2.56 1.24 -11.58
C ILE A 27 -2.61 0.09 -12.59
N GLU A 28 -1.46 -0.43 -13.02
CA GLU A 28 -1.36 -1.53 -13.98
C GLU A 28 -1.90 -2.86 -13.43
N GLU A 29 -1.59 -3.20 -12.17
CA GLU A 29 -1.98 -4.50 -11.59
C GLU A 29 -3.45 -4.55 -11.14
N SER A 30 -4.00 -3.43 -10.64
CA SER A 30 -5.33 -3.43 -10.01
C SER A 30 -6.08 -2.10 -10.14
N GLN A 31 -5.82 -1.28 -11.16
CA GLN A 31 -6.45 0.05 -11.33
C GLN A 31 -6.31 0.96 -10.08
N GLY A 32 -5.24 0.77 -9.31
CA GLY A 32 -4.99 1.50 -8.06
C GLY A 32 -5.82 1.02 -6.86
N GLN A 33 -6.60 -0.05 -7.00
CA GLN A 33 -7.30 -0.70 -5.90
C GLN A 33 -6.35 -1.57 -5.09
N MET A 34 -6.56 -1.62 -3.78
CA MET A 34 -5.78 -2.44 -2.87
C MET A 34 -6.65 -3.01 -1.77
N VAL A 35 -6.21 -4.12 -1.19
CA VAL A 35 -6.78 -4.70 0.02
C VAL A 35 -5.90 -4.32 1.20
N CYS A 36 -6.53 -4.00 2.32
CA CYS A 36 -5.88 -3.75 3.60
C CYS A 36 -6.33 -4.80 4.61
N THR A 37 -5.37 -5.50 5.20
CA THR A 37 -5.62 -6.46 6.28
C THR A 37 -4.69 -6.23 7.46
N ILE A 38 -5.00 -6.86 8.58
CA ILE A 38 -4.07 -6.98 9.71
C ILE A 38 -3.11 -8.14 9.45
N ASP A 39 -1.85 -7.99 9.88
CA ASP A 39 -0.95 -9.13 10.02
C ASP A 39 -1.31 -9.93 11.30
N LEU A 40 -1.13 -11.25 11.26
CA LEU A 40 -1.49 -12.15 12.38
C LEU A 40 -0.35 -12.34 13.40
N HIS A 41 0.87 -11.92 13.05
CA HIS A 41 2.09 -12.16 13.82
C HIS A 41 2.73 -10.85 14.31
N GLN A 42 2.54 -9.75 13.60
CA GLN A 42 3.09 -8.43 13.91
C GLN A 42 2.00 -7.38 14.01
N PRO A 43 2.17 -6.33 14.85
CA PRO A 43 1.21 -5.24 14.96
C PRO A 43 1.36 -4.27 13.77
N CYS A 44 1.04 -4.74 12.57
CA CYS A 44 1.12 -3.96 11.35
C CYS A 44 -0.05 -4.24 10.40
N LEU A 45 -0.22 -3.37 9.41
CA LEU A 45 -1.16 -3.54 8.32
C LEU A 45 -0.42 -4.07 7.09
N LEU A 46 -1.09 -4.98 6.37
CA LEU A 46 -0.65 -5.48 5.09
C LEU A 46 -1.47 -4.80 3.99
N LEU A 47 -0.78 -4.35 2.94
CA LEU A 47 -1.40 -3.78 1.74
C LEU A 47 -0.94 -4.59 0.54
N TYR A 48 -1.88 -5.08 -0.25
CA TYR A 48 -1.60 -5.86 -1.45
C TYR A 48 -2.63 -5.58 -2.55
N THR A 49 -2.19 -5.78 -3.79
CA THR A 49 -3.04 -5.75 -4.98
C THR A 49 -3.93 -6.99 -5.01
N LEU A 50 -5.12 -6.87 -5.61
CA LEU A 50 -5.94 -8.00 -6.02
C LEU A 50 -5.71 -8.15 -7.53
N PRO A 51 -4.86 -9.09 -7.96
CA PRO A 51 -4.80 -9.41 -9.38
C PRO A 51 -6.17 -9.92 -9.83
N GLU A 52 -6.63 -9.50 -11.01
CA GLU A 52 -7.67 -10.24 -11.74
C GLU A 52 -7.16 -11.64 -12.16
#